data_AF-K1TM43-F1
#
_entry.id   AF-K1TM43-F1
#
_cell.length_a   1.000
_cell.length_b   1.000
_cell.length_c   1.000
_cell.angle_alpha   90.00
_cell.angle_beta   90.00
_cell.angle_gamma   90.00
#
_symmetry.space_group_name_H-M   'P 1'
#
loop_
_entity.id
_entity.type
_entity.pdbx_description
1 polymer ?
#
loop_
_entity_poly.entity_id
_entity_poly.type
_entity_poly.pdbx_seq_one_letter_code
_entity_poly.pdbx_strand_id
1 'polypeptide(L)' 'MMKKAVTSQALKVTNKYQNKDLYERTKRMKRVITYGTFDLLHYGHIELLKRAKALGDYLIVVLSTDEF' A
#
# COMPACT_ATOMS: atom_id res chain seq x y z
N MET A 1 -3.42 5.86 38.75
CA MET A 1 -2.15 5.95 37.98
C MET A 1 -2.46 5.93 36.50
N MET A 2 -2.19 7.03 35.81
CA MET A 2 -2.58 7.27 34.41
C MET A 2 -1.86 6.31 33.45
N LYS A 3 -2.61 5.41 32.79
CA LYS A 3 -2.17 4.80 31.53
C LYS A 3 -2.17 5.90 30.48
N LYS A 4 -1.05 6.62 30.30
CA LYS A 4 -0.90 7.56 29.19
C LYS A 4 -0.98 6.73 27.90
N ALA A 5 -2.08 6.87 27.18
CA ALA A 5 -2.19 6.48 25.79
C ALA A 5 -1.08 7.21 25.04
N VAL A 6 0.02 6.50 24.79
CA VAL A 6 1.15 7.03 24.02
C VAL A 6 0.64 7.24 22.61
N THR A 7 0.53 8.51 22.24
CA THR A 7 0.10 9.01 20.94
C THR A 7 0.85 8.28 19.82
N SER A 8 0.09 7.85 18.80
CA SER A 8 0.54 6.99 17.68
C SER A 8 1.77 7.49 16.90
N GLN A 9 2.14 8.76 17.05
CA GLN A 9 3.33 9.35 16.43
C GLN A 9 4.63 9.06 17.21
N ALA A 10 4.60 8.99 18.54
CA ALA A 10 5.78 8.66 19.35
C ALA A 10 6.18 7.18 19.18
N LEU A 11 5.18 6.28 19.09
CA LEU A 11 5.36 4.86 18.76
C LEU A 11 5.96 4.62 17.36
N LYS A 12 5.76 5.53 16.40
CA LYS A 12 6.37 5.44 15.06
C LYS A 12 7.86 5.81 15.08
N VAL A 13 8.25 6.76 15.93
CA VAL A 13 9.64 7.25 16.02
C VAL A 13 10.52 6.25 16.76
N THR A 14 10.07 5.68 17.87
CA THR A 14 10.83 4.66 18.61
C THR A 14 10.95 3.35 17.82
N ASN A 15 9.91 2.93 17.09
CA ASN A 15 9.99 1.75 16.23
C ASN A 15 10.99 1.89 15.07
N LYS A 16 11.25 3.10 14.56
CA LYS A 16 12.15 3.32 13.42
C LYS A 16 13.58 2.82 13.69
N TYR A 17 14.09 3.03 14.90
CA TYR A 17 15.44 2.63 15.28
C TYR A 17 15.51 1.19 15.79
N GLN A 18 14.48 0.73 16.51
CA GLN A 18 14.43 -0.65 17.03
C GLN A 18 14.22 -1.69 15.92
N ASN A 19 13.68 -1.28 14.78
CA ASN A 19 13.35 -2.17 13.66
C ASN A 19 13.91 -1.65 12.33
N LYS A 20 15.18 -1.21 12.33
CA LYS A 20 15.87 -0.69 11.14
C LYS A 20 15.80 -1.67 9.96
N ASP A 21 15.95 -2.97 10.22
CA ASP A 21 15.85 -4.01 9.18
C ASP A 21 14.44 -4.10 8.57
N LEU A 22 13.39 -4.01 9.39
CA LEU A 22 12.01 -3.96 8.87
C LEU A 22 11.75 -2.65 8.11
N TYR A 23 12.29 -1.52 8.57
CA TYR A 23 12.18 -0.25 7.87
C TYR A 23 12.86 -0.30 6.51
N GLU A 24 14.09 -0.79 6.41
CA GLU A 24 14.79 -0.92 5.13
C GLU A 24 14.14 -1.98 4.21
N ARG A 25 13.62 -3.09 4.77
CA ARG A 25 12.81 -4.07 4.00
C ARG A 25 11.55 -3.43 3.43
N THR A 26 10.80 -2.68 4.23
CA THR A 26 9.58 -2.00 3.77
C THR A 26 9.87 -0.86 2.80
N LYS A 27 10.98 -0.16 2.96
CA LYS A 27 11.48 0.86 2.02
C LYS A 27 11.89 0.26 0.67
N ARG A 28 12.37 -0.99 0.68
CA ARG A 28 12.73 -1.73 -0.55
C ARG A 28 11.54 -2.33 -1.29
N MET A 29 10.37 -2.47 -0.66
CA MET A 29 9.18 -2.97 -1.35
C MET A 29 8.67 -1.95 -2.37
N LYS A 30 8.71 -2.33 -3.64
CA LYS A 30 8.21 -1.52 -4.74
C LYS A 30 6.70 -1.66 -4.82
N ARG A 31 6.00 -0.57 -4.49
CA ARG A 31 4.54 -0.50 -4.59
C ARG A 31 4.15 0.09 -5.94
N VAL A 32 3.22 -0.56 -6.63
CA VAL A 32 2.63 -0.12 -7.88
C VAL A 32 1.19 0.30 -7.60
N ILE A 33 0.77 1.41 -8.18
CA ILE A 33 -0.61 1.90 -8.08
C ILE A 33 -1.21 2.02 -9.47
N THR A 34 -2.47 1.62 -9.60
CA THR A 34 -3.29 1.83 -10.79
C THR A 34 -4.69 2.27 -10.36
N TYR A 35 -5.37 3.03 -11.21
CA TYR A 35 -6.72 3.53 -10.97
C TYR A 35 -7.59 3.27 -12.20
N GLY A 36 -8.88 3.05 -11.98
CA GLY A 36 -9.86 2.90 -13.06
C GLY A 36 -11.23 2.52 -12.54
N THR A 37 -12.23 2.56 -13.42
CA THR A 37 -13.61 2.14 -13.10
C THR A 37 -13.75 0.62 -13.06
N PHE A 38 -13.01 -0.10 -13.92
CA PHE A 38 -13.04 -1.57 -14.04
C PHE A 38 -14.45 -2.16 -14.27
N ASP A 39 -15.31 -1.42 -14.97
CA ASP A 39 -16.66 -1.86 -15.34
C ASP A 39 -16.63 -3.17 -16.12
N LEU A 40 -17.54 -4.08 -15.75
CA LEU A 40 -17.68 -5.41 -16.35
C LEU A 40 -16.33 -6.12 -16.53
N LEU A 41 -15.63 -6.38 -15.41
CA LEU A 41 -14.33 -7.04 -15.38
C LEU A 41 -14.15 -8.13 -16.45
N HIS A 42 -13.31 -7.84 -17.44
CA HIS A 42 -13.03 -8.71 -18.57
C HIS A 42 -11.52 -8.94 -18.73
N TYR A 43 -11.15 -9.80 -19.67
CA TYR A 43 -9.77 -10.27 -19.85
C TYR A 43 -8.73 -9.14 -19.97
N GLY A 44 -9.09 -8.04 -20.63
CA GLY A 44 -8.23 -6.86 -20.75
C GLY A 44 -7.80 -6.27 -19.40
N HIS A 45 -8.72 -6.15 -18.45
CA HIS A 45 -8.40 -5.68 -17.09
C HIS A 45 -7.49 -6.66 -16.36
N ILE A 46 -7.71 -7.97 -16.53
CA ILE A 46 -6.88 -9.00 -15.91
C ILE A 46 -5.45 -8.92 -16.43
N GLU A 47 -5.26 -8.74 -17.73
CA GLU A 47 -3.94 -8.63 -18.35
C GLU A 47 -3.23 -7.33 -17.91
N LEU A 48 -3.97 -6.22 -17.81
CA LEU A 48 -3.46 -4.96 -17.25
C LEU A 48 -2.99 -5.14 -15.81
N LEU A 49 -3.80 -5.77 -14.95
CA LEU A 49 -3.47 -5.98 -13.54
C LEU A 49 -2.28 -6.94 -13.37
N LYS A 50 -2.18 -7.98 -14.22
CA LYS A 50 -1.02 -8.89 -14.25
C LYS A 50 0.27 -8.14 -14.59
N ARG A 51 0.24 -7.30 -15.62
CA ARG A 51 1.39 -6.47 -16.01
C ARG A 51 1.75 -5.46 -14.92
N ALA A 52 0.75 -4.79 -14.34
CA ALA A 52 0.96 -3.86 -13.24
C ALA A 52 1.58 -4.55 -12.01
N LYS A 53 1.11 -5.76 -11.67
CA LYS A 53 1.67 -6.55 -10.58
C LYS A 53 3.12 -6.99 -10.85
N ALA A 54 3.47 -7.30 -12.09
CA ALA A 54 4.84 -7.68 -12.45
C ALA A 54 5.86 -6.54 -12.25
N LEU A 55 5.41 -5.29 -12.14
CA LEU A 55 6.29 -4.13 -11.95
C LEU A 55 6.73 -3.91 -10.49
N GLY A 56 6.21 -4.64 -9.51
CA GLY A 56 6.60 -4.47 -8.10
C GLY A 56 6.08 -5.54 -7.15
N ASP A 57 6.43 -5.40 -5.88
CA ASP A 57 6.13 -6.37 -4.83
C ASP A 57 4.68 -6.29 -4.36
N TYR A 58 4.02 -5.15 -4.57
CA TYR A 58 2.65 -4.90 -4.12
C TYR A 58 1.88 -4.04 -5.11
N LEU A 59 0.66 -4.42 -5.45
CA LEU A 59 -0.21 -3.67 -6.37
C LEU A 59 -1.40 -3.11 -5.59
N ILE A 60 -1.61 -1.80 -5.69
CA ILE A 60 -2.77 -1.08 -5.18
C ILE A 60 -3.66 -0.74 -6.38
N VAL A 61 -4.92 -1.14 -6.32
CA VAL A 61 -5.92 -0.83 -7.35
C VAL A 61 -6.96 0.09 -6.74
N VAL A 62 -7.08 1.30 -7.26
CA VAL A 62 -8.08 2.28 -6.84
C VAL A 62 -9.27 2.18 -7.78
N LEU A 63 -10.44 1.92 -7.22
CA LEU A 63 -11.70 1.90 -7.97
C LEU A 63 -12.34 3.28 -7.92
N SER A 64 -12.65 3.81 -9.10
CA SER A 64 -13.41 5.04 -9.24
C SER A 64 -14.86 4.83 -8.84
N THR A 65 -15.47 5.85 -8.22
CA THR A 65 -16.92 5.90 -7.97
C THR A 65 -17.64 6.43 -9.22
N ASP A 66 -18.91 6.06 -9.39
CA ASP A 66 -19.74 6.57 -10.48
C ASP A 66 -20.10 8.06 -10.32
N GLU A 67 -20.04 8.56 -9.09
CA GLU A 67 -20.27 9.96 -8.74
C GLU A 67 -18.96 10.74 -8.87
N PHE A 68 -18.82 11.52 -9.96
CA PHE A 68 -17.81 12.56 -10.17
C PHE A 68 -18.47 13.93 -10.31
#